data_AF-A0A1M6D5N8-F1
#
_entry.id   AF-A0A1M6D5N8-F1
#
_cell.length_a   1.000
_cell.length_b   1.000
_cell.length_c   1.000
_cell.angle_alpha   90.00
_cell.angle_beta   90.00
_cell.angle_gamma   90.00
#
_symmetry.space_group_name_H-M   'P 1'
#
loop_
_entity.id
_entity.type
_entity.pdbx_description
1 polymer ?
#
loop_
_entity_poly.entity_id
_entity_poly.type
_entity_poly.pdbx_seq_one_letter_code
_entity_poly.pdbx_strand_id
1 'polypeptide(L)'
;MKTQNLKLRYLFVLSILFALFFTVSCEKEEDTFEPPVEAVETTENLDDTGKIYPLLDRPDFRPPNIPQPPAFDAHCVVRLAYLSYLRRCPENAQVVNGWIQVLLTQGFDDLAKGFITSNEASVKWNSQYHSYLSRNNLNSVEVHKFIYIAYRGLLLREPDVNGGKGWTNVFYDRGIRAVANGIGNSAEFRRRLNNIQTECNNAANQCTY
;
A
#
# COMPACT_ATOMS: atom_id res chain seq x y z
N MET A 1 -7.05 20.30 60.50
CA MET A 1 -6.14 21.06 59.61
C MET A 1 -5.38 20.13 58.65
N LYS A 2 -6.02 19.57 57.61
CA LYS A 2 -5.32 18.79 56.57
C LYS A 2 -5.83 19.02 55.13
N THR A 3 -6.88 19.80 54.95
CA THR A 3 -7.54 20.04 53.65
C THR A 3 -7.10 21.30 52.91
N GLN A 4 -6.31 22.19 53.53
CA GLN A 4 -5.84 23.43 52.87
C GLN A 4 -4.60 23.26 51.97
N ASN A 5 -3.80 22.21 52.18
CA ASN A 5 -2.56 22.00 51.40
C ASN A 5 -2.75 21.36 50.01
N LEU A 6 -3.95 20.83 49.71
CA LEU A 6 -4.21 20.17 48.42
C LEU A 6 -4.62 21.17 47.32
N LYS A 7 -5.36 22.23 47.67
CA LYS A 7 -5.84 23.24 46.72
C LYS A 7 -4.71 24.11 46.14
N LEU A 8 -3.64 24.35 46.91
CA LEU A 8 -2.53 25.20 46.48
C LEU A 8 -1.64 24.52 45.42
N ARG A 9 -1.50 23.19 45.47
CA ARG A 9 -0.72 22.43 44.49
C ARG A 9 -1.41 22.31 43.13
N TYR A 10 -2.74 22.28 43.11
CA TYR A 10 -3.51 22.24 41.86
C TYR A 10 -3.46 23.54 41.07
N LEU A 11 -3.40 24.69 41.76
CA LEU A 11 -3.30 26.01 41.11
C LEU A 11 -1.95 26.22 40.41
N PHE A 12 -0.85 25.67 40.94
CA PHE A 12 0.47 25.76 40.30
C PHE A 12 0.62 24.85 39.07
N VAL A 13 -0.01 23.68 39.05
CA VAL A 13 0.04 22.79 37.87
C VAL A 13 -0.81 23.35 36.72
N LEU A 14 -1.91 24.04 37.03
CA LEU A 14 -2.78 24.64 36.01
C LEU A 14 -2.12 25.83 35.30
N SER A 15 -1.27 26.61 35.98
CA SER A 15 -0.59 27.76 35.36
C SER A 15 0.53 27.35 34.38
N ILE A 16 1.20 26.21 34.64
CA ILE A 16 2.22 25.66 33.74
C ILE A 16 1.57 25.11 32.45
N LEU A 17 0.36 24.54 32.54
CA LEU A 17 -0.38 24.06 31.36
C LEU A 17 -0.89 25.19 30.46
N PHE A 18 -1.20 26.37 31.01
CA PHE A 18 -1.67 27.51 30.21
C PHE A 18 -0.55 28.25 29.45
N ALA A 19 0.69 28.19 29.96
CA ALA A 19 1.84 28.83 29.34
C ALA A 19 2.38 28.09 28.09
N LEU A 20 2.01 26.82 27.89
CA LEU A 20 2.44 26.01 26.73
C LEU A 20 1.57 26.21 25.47
N PHE A 21 0.48 26.98 25.56
CA PHE A 21 -0.44 27.18 24.43
C PHE A 21 -0.17 28.43 23.57
N PHE A 22 0.86 29.24 23.86
CA PHE A 22 1.07 30.54 23.20
C PHE A 22 2.28 30.68 22.26
N THR A 23 2.89 29.58 21.81
CA THR A 23 3.96 29.66 20.81
C THR A 23 3.74 28.71 19.65
N VAL A 24 2.84 29.10 18.74
CA VAL A 24 2.90 28.69 17.34
C VAL A 24 2.84 29.96 16.51
N SER A 25 4.01 30.51 16.24
CA SER A 25 4.21 31.57 15.26
C SER A 25 4.34 30.89 13.91
N CYS A 26 3.33 30.98 13.04
CA CYS A 26 3.47 30.60 11.64
C CYS A 26 4.10 31.75 10.88
N GLU A 27 5.37 31.59 10.54
CA GLU A 27 6.10 32.37 9.55
C GLU A 27 5.49 32.13 8.17
N LYS A 28 5.22 33.22 7.45
CA LYS A 28 4.55 33.22 6.15
C LYS A 28 5.63 33.25 5.08
N GLU A 29 5.89 32.12 4.43
CA GLU A 29 6.77 32.08 3.25
C GLU A 29 6.01 32.53 2.00
N GLU A 30 6.70 33.37 1.23
CA GLU A 30 6.25 34.07 0.05
C GLU A 30 6.64 33.24 -1.17
N ASP A 31 5.70 32.43 -1.69
CA ASP A 31 5.96 31.57 -2.83
C ASP A 31 5.91 32.33 -4.16
N THR A 32 7.02 32.22 -4.87
CA THR A 32 7.29 32.86 -6.16
C THR A 32 6.52 32.12 -7.26
N PHE A 33 5.73 32.87 -8.02
CA PHE A 33 4.86 32.38 -9.09
C PHE A 33 5.70 32.01 -10.33
N GLU A 34 5.92 30.71 -10.59
CA GLU A 34 6.31 30.23 -11.91
C GLU A 34 5.06 29.97 -12.78
N PRO A 35 5.06 30.36 -14.07
CA PRO A 35 3.90 30.22 -14.94
C PRO A 35 3.63 28.75 -15.32
N PRO A 36 2.37 28.37 -15.60
CA PRO A 36 2.00 26.99 -15.83
C PRO A 36 2.47 26.50 -17.21
N VAL A 37 3.08 25.32 -17.22
CA VAL A 37 3.38 24.54 -18.42
C VAL A 37 2.08 24.05 -19.05
N GLU A 38 1.93 24.29 -20.36
CA GLU A 38 0.77 23.94 -21.17
C GLU A 38 0.42 22.44 -21.07
N ALA A 39 -0.86 22.16 -20.83
CA ALA A 39 -1.41 20.81 -20.85
C ALA A 39 -1.65 20.35 -22.30
N VAL A 40 -1.07 19.21 -22.67
CA VAL A 40 -1.38 18.48 -23.89
C VAL A 40 -2.61 17.59 -23.63
N GLU A 41 -3.67 17.82 -24.41
CA GLU A 41 -4.92 17.04 -24.39
C GLU A 41 -4.67 15.56 -24.76
N THR A 42 -5.23 14.63 -23.98
CA THR A 42 -5.59 13.30 -24.49
C THR A 42 -6.87 12.79 -23.82
N THR A 43 -7.71 12.20 -24.66
CA THR A 43 -9.14 11.89 -24.52
C THR A 43 -9.47 10.62 -23.71
N GLU A 44 -10.47 10.79 -22.85
CA GLU A 44 -11.67 9.97 -22.54
C GLU A 44 -11.62 8.54 -21.94
N ASN A 45 -12.21 8.42 -20.74
CA ASN A 45 -12.94 7.31 -20.11
C ASN A 45 -13.48 7.74 -18.71
N LEU A 46 -14.74 8.15 -18.69
CA LEU A 46 -15.41 8.98 -17.67
C LEU A 46 -15.84 8.24 -16.38
N ASP A 47 -15.74 8.93 -15.24
CA ASP A 47 -16.60 8.79 -14.05
C ASP A 47 -17.71 9.87 -14.09
N ASP A 48 -18.67 9.91 -13.16
CA ASP A 48 -19.85 10.80 -13.09
C ASP A 48 -19.51 12.31 -12.95
N THR A 49 -18.21 12.67 -12.97
CA THR A 49 -17.67 14.04 -13.14
C THR A 49 -16.72 14.20 -14.34
N GLY A 50 -16.57 13.14 -15.14
CA GLY A 50 -15.79 13.06 -16.37
C GLY A 50 -14.27 12.85 -16.22
N LYS A 51 -13.73 12.72 -15.00
CA LYS A 51 -12.27 12.71 -14.78
C LYS A 51 -11.65 11.31 -14.85
N ILE A 52 -10.87 11.05 -15.91
CA ILE A 52 -9.88 9.97 -15.94
C ILE A 52 -8.69 10.38 -15.07
N TYR A 53 -8.21 9.48 -14.23
CA TYR A 53 -6.91 9.62 -13.58
C TYR A 53 -5.90 8.75 -14.35
N PRO A 54 -5.17 9.32 -15.33
CA PRO A 54 -4.20 8.56 -16.09
C PRO A 54 -3.07 8.12 -15.16
N LEU A 55 -2.68 6.85 -15.26
CA LEU A 55 -1.38 6.42 -14.74
C LEU A 55 -0.31 7.16 -15.55
N LEU A 56 0.66 7.77 -14.86
CA LEU A 56 1.71 8.61 -15.47
C LEU A 56 2.55 7.83 -16.51
N ASP A 57 2.61 6.50 -16.39
CA ASP A 57 3.18 5.59 -17.37
C ASP A 57 2.12 4.60 -17.87
N ARG A 58 2.11 4.28 -19.18
CA ARG A 58 1.26 3.21 -19.72
C ARG A 58 1.67 1.88 -19.07
N PRO A 59 0.80 1.23 -18.28
CA PRO A 59 1.21 0.04 -17.55
C PRO A 59 1.39 -1.15 -18.49
N ASP A 60 2.44 -1.94 -18.24
CA ASP A 60 2.63 -3.20 -18.95
C ASP A 60 1.79 -4.30 -18.31
N PHE A 61 0.74 -4.71 -19.01
CA PHE A 61 -0.18 -5.74 -18.55
C PHE A 61 0.24 -7.16 -18.92
N ARG A 62 1.37 -7.33 -19.63
CA ARG A 62 1.92 -8.67 -19.87
C ARG A 62 2.26 -9.31 -18.52
N PRO A 63 2.21 -10.65 -18.38
CA PRO A 63 2.75 -11.29 -17.19
C PRO A 63 4.17 -10.80 -16.95
N PRO A 64 4.53 -10.37 -15.72
CA PRO A 64 5.85 -9.85 -15.49
C PRO A 64 6.87 -10.92 -15.81
N ASN A 65 7.92 -10.52 -16.55
CA ASN A 65 9.08 -11.38 -16.79
C ASN A 65 9.88 -11.44 -15.49
N ILE A 66 9.30 -12.11 -14.50
CA ILE A 66 9.97 -12.50 -13.28
C ILE A 66 10.87 -13.66 -13.71
N PRO A 67 12.20 -13.53 -13.58
CA PRO A 67 13.10 -14.60 -13.95
C PRO A 67 12.63 -15.91 -13.30
N GLN A 68 12.44 -16.95 -14.11
CA GLN A 68 11.99 -18.24 -13.60
C GLN A 68 13.05 -18.82 -12.65
N PRO A 69 12.66 -19.67 -11.66
CA PRO A 69 13.62 -20.41 -10.85
C PRO A 69 14.67 -21.07 -11.76
N PRO A 70 15.98 -20.94 -11.46
CA PRO A 70 16.57 -20.85 -10.11
C PRO A 70 16.87 -19.43 -9.58
N ALA A 71 16.40 -18.36 -10.20
CA ALA A 71 16.70 -16.99 -9.74
C ALA A 71 15.89 -16.52 -8.51
N PHE A 72 14.75 -17.13 -8.21
CA PHE A 72 13.91 -16.83 -7.04
C PHE A 72 13.50 -18.12 -6.33
N ASP A 73 13.79 -18.20 -5.03
CA ASP A 73 13.28 -19.27 -4.17
C ASP A 73 11.75 -19.15 -4.05
N ALA A 74 11.00 -20.12 -4.60
CA ALA A 74 9.54 -20.13 -4.54
C ALA A 74 9.02 -20.13 -3.09
N HIS A 75 9.77 -20.73 -2.14
CA HIS A 75 9.44 -20.63 -0.72
C HIS A 75 9.60 -19.20 -0.21
N CYS A 76 10.66 -18.49 -0.62
CA CYS A 76 10.81 -17.07 -0.31
C CYS A 76 9.61 -16.26 -0.83
N VAL A 77 9.23 -16.40 -2.10
CA VAL A 77 8.12 -15.61 -2.69
C VAL A 77 6.83 -15.81 -1.88
N VAL A 78 6.52 -17.05 -1.52
CA VAL A 78 5.33 -17.34 -0.70
C VAL A 78 5.46 -16.79 0.72
N ARG A 79 6.61 -16.92 1.39
CA ARG A 79 6.82 -16.32 2.72
C ARG A 79 6.67 -14.80 2.68
N LEU A 80 7.23 -14.14 1.67
CA LEU A 80 7.07 -12.70 1.45
C LEU A 80 5.63 -12.31 1.18
N ALA A 81 4.87 -13.11 0.42
CA ALA A 81 3.44 -12.88 0.23
C ALA A 81 2.69 -12.92 1.57
N TYR A 82 2.92 -13.94 2.39
CA TYR A 82 2.31 -14.02 3.73
C TYR A 82 2.68 -12.83 4.64
N LEU A 83 3.95 -12.46 4.69
CA LEU A 83 4.41 -11.33 5.52
C LEU A 83 3.87 -9.99 5.01
N SER A 84 3.83 -9.79 3.70
CA SER A 84 3.40 -8.52 3.10
C SER A 84 1.87 -8.36 3.09
N TYR A 85 1.12 -9.38 2.68
CA TYR A 85 -0.34 -9.33 2.60
C TYR A 85 -1.04 -9.61 3.92
N LEU A 86 -0.53 -10.54 4.73
CA LEU A 86 -1.24 -11.06 5.92
C LEU A 86 -0.54 -10.67 7.24
N ARG A 87 0.70 -10.17 7.18
CA ARG A 87 1.57 -9.84 8.33
C ARG A 87 1.63 -10.98 9.34
N ARG A 88 1.88 -12.19 8.85
CA ARG A 88 2.15 -13.39 9.63
C ARG A 88 2.94 -14.38 8.80
N CYS A 89 3.45 -15.43 9.44
CA CYS A 89 4.05 -16.55 8.74
C CYS A 89 2.98 -17.55 8.24
N PRO A 90 3.30 -18.33 7.20
CA PRO A 90 2.50 -19.49 6.82
C PRO A 90 2.41 -20.48 7.99
N GLU A 91 1.31 -21.22 8.05
CA GLU A 91 1.00 -22.14 9.13
C GLU A 91 1.94 -23.34 9.17
N ASN A 92 2.30 -23.89 8.00
CA ASN A 92 3.18 -25.04 7.85
C ASN A 92 3.68 -25.17 6.40
N ALA A 93 4.57 -26.14 6.18
CA ALA A 93 5.16 -26.43 4.86
C ALA A 93 4.11 -26.84 3.81
N GLN A 94 3.04 -27.54 4.20
CA GLN A 94 2.00 -27.99 3.27
C GLN A 94 1.25 -26.80 2.66
N VAL A 95 0.92 -25.79 3.48
CA VAL A 95 0.30 -24.55 3.01
C VAL A 95 1.22 -23.82 2.03
N VAL A 96 2.52 -23.74 2.34
CA VAL A 96 3.50 -23.11 1.44
C VAL A 96 3.59 -23.87 0.11
N ASN A 97 3.68 -25.20 0.15
CA ASN A 97 3.74 -26.03 -1.05
C ASN A 97 2.49 -25.85 -1.94
N GLY A 98 1.30 -25.69 -1.34
CA GLY A 98 0.07 -25.38 -2.09
C GLY A 98 0.18 -24.07 -2.88
N TRP A 99 0.67 -23.01 -2.25
CA TRP A 99 0.89 -21.72 -2.94
C TRP A 99 2.03 -21.76 -3.96
N ILE A 100 3.08 -22.54 -3.71
CA ILE A 100 4.13 -22.79 -4.72
C ILE A 100 3.51 -23.45 -5.95
N GLN A 101 2.61 -24.42 -5.79
CA GLN A 101 1.92 -25.02 -6.94
C GLN A 101 1.09 -24.00 -7.72
N VAL A 102 0.39 -23.08 -7.04
CA VAL A 102 -0.30 -21.96 -7.72
C VAL A 102 0.70 -21.11 -8.51
N LEU A 103 1.81 -20.70 -7.88
CA LEU A 103 2.84 -19.89 -8.55
C LEU A 103 3.42 -20.59 -9.79
N LEU A 104 3.70 -21.89 -9.71
CA LEU A 104 4.30 -22.66 -10.80
C LEU A 104 3.33 -22.97 -11.94
N THR A 105 2.05 -23.21 -11.63
CA THR A 105 1.06 -23.66 -12.62
C THR A 105 0.24 -22.52 -13.22
N GLN A 106 -0.01 -21.47 -12.44
CA GLN A 106 -0.89 -20.36 -12.81
C GLN A 106 -0.14 -19.04 -12.92
N GLY A 107 1.03 -18.93 -12.29
CA GLY A 107 1.88 -17.75 -12.35
C GLY A 107 1.69 -16.78 -11.18
N PHE A 108 2.44 -15.68 -11.26
CA PHE A 108 2.54 -14.67 -10.21
C PHE A 108 1.23 -13.90 -9.99
N ASP A 109 0.48 -13.60 -11.05
CA ASP A 109 -0.76 -12.84 -10.95
C ASP A 109 -1.87 -13.60 -10.25
N ASP A 110 -1.97 -14.93 -10.43
CA ASP A 110 -2.91 -15.74 -9.66
C ASP A 110 -2.47 -15.92 -8.20
N LEU A 111 -1.17 -16.05 -7.94
CA LEU A 111 -0.65 -16.01 -6.57
C LEU A 111 -1.06 -14.69 -5.89
N ALA A 112 -0.72 -13.54 -6.50
CA ALA A 112 -1.02 -12.22 -5.97
C ALA A 112 -2.53 -12.00 -5.79
N LYS A 113 -3.34 -12.37 -6.80
CA LYS A 113 -4.81 -12.32 -6.72
C LYS A 113 -5.32 -13.08 -5.50
N GLY A 114 -4.85 -14.31 -5.28
CA GLY A 114 -5.26 -15.15 -4.16
C GLY A 114 -5.11 -14.46 -2.81
N PHE A 115 -3.97 -13.79 -2.58
CA PHE A 115 -3.75 -13.00 -1.37
C PHE A 115 -4.58 -11.71 -1.33
N ILE A 116 -4.59 -10.94 -2.42
CA ILE A 116 -5.28 -9.64 -2.51
C ILE A 116 -6.78 -9.78 -2.20
N THR A 117 -7.42 -10.79 -2.77
CA THR A 117 -8.87 -10.99 -2.66
C THR A 117 -9.26 -11.85 -1.46
N SER A 118 -8.30 -12.30 -0.64
CA SER A 118 -8.60 -13.13 0.52
C SER A 118 -9.38 -12.35 1.58
N ASN A 119 -10.30 -13.04 2.26
CA ASN A 119 -11.01 -12.46 3.41
C ASN A 119 -10.03 -12.04 4.51
N GLU A 120 -8.98 -12.83 4.72
CA GLU A 120 -7.95 -12.53 5.72
C GLU A 120 -7.25 -11.20 5.44
N ALA A 121 -6.77 -10.96 4.21
CA ALA A 121 -6.18 -9.69 3.85
C ALA A 121 -7.17 -8.53 4.01
N SER A 122 -8.43 -8.71 3.59
CA SER A 122 -9.47 -7.69 3.73
C SER A 122 -9.68 -7.26 5.19
N VAL A 123 -9.76 -8.23 6.12
CA VAL A 123 -9.88 -7.97 7.56
C VAL A 123 -8.60 -7.32 8.09
N LYS A 124 -7.43 -7.84 7.71
CA LYS A 124 -6.12 -7.38 8.20
C LYS A 124 -5.88 -5.90 7.92
N TRP A 125 -6.33 -5.43 6.75
CA TRP A 125 -6.09 -4.07 6.27
C TRP A 125 -7.25 -3.11 6.50
N ASN A 126 -8.38 -3.56 7.05
CA ASN A 126 -9.60 -2.76 7.11
C ASN A 126 -9.41 -1.41 7.82
N SER A 127 -8.76 -1.42 8.99
CA SER A 127 -8.52 -0.19 9.77
C SER A 127 -7.61 0.79 9.02
N GLN A 128 -6.48 0.33 8.49
CA GLN A 128 -5.54 1.19 7.78
C GLN A 128 -6.12 1.72 6.47
N TYR A 129 -6.91 0.91 5.76
CA TYR A 129 -7.61 1.33 4.56
C TYR A 129 -8.60 2.46 4.84
N HIS A 130 -9.45 2.33 5.88
CA HIS A 130 -10.37 3.40 6.25
C HIS A 130 -9.65 4.66 6.74
N SER A 131 -8.54 4.51 7.47
CA SER A 131 -7.70 5.65 7.86
C SER A 131 -7.09 6.34 6.62
N TYR A 132 -6.59 5.58 5.65
CA TYR A 132 -6.05 6.10 4.39
C TYR A 132 -7.10 6.90 3.62
N LEU A 133 -8.32 6.35 3.47
CA LEU A 133 -9.42 7.05 2.79
C LEU A 133 -9.76 8.37 3.51
N SER A 134 -9.90 8.33 4.84
CA SER A 134 -10.24 9.51 5.64
C SER A 134 -9.18 10.61 5.55
N ARG A 135 -7.89 10.26 5.67
CA ARG A 135 -6.78 11.23 5.62
C ARG A 135 -6.65 11.94 4.28
N ASN A 136 -7.05 11.27 3.19
CA ASN A 136 -6.91 11.79 1.83
C ASN A 136 -8.24 12.34 1.28
N ASN A 137 -9.30 12.37 2.08
CA ASN A 137 -10.65 12.76 1.65
C ASN A 137 -11.13 11.97 0.41
N LEU A 138 -10.96 10.64 0.47
CA LEU A 138 -11.33 9.70 -0.60
C LEU A 138 -12.45 8.79 -0.14
N ASN A 139 -13.15 8.18 -1.10
CA ASN A 139 -14.08 7.09 -0.84
C ASN A 139 -13.62 5.76 -1.48
N SER A 140 -14.37 4.68 -1.21
CA SER A 140 -14.03 3.34 -1.67
C SER A 140 -14.25 3.10 -3.16
N VAL A 141 -15.01 3.96 -3.83
CA VAL A 141 -15.18 3.92 -5.29
C VAL A 141 -13.93 4.48 -5.96
N GLU A 142 -13.38 5.58 -5.43
CA GLU A 142 -12.17 6.23 -5.93
C GLU A 142 -10.91 5.40 -5.72
N VAL A 143 -10.74 4.80 -4.53
CA VAL A 143 -9.63 3.87 -4.28
C VAL A 143 -10.19 2.58 -3.71
N HIS A 144 -10.27 1.56 -4.55
CA HIS A 144 -10.83 0.28 -4.15
C HIS A 144 -9.91 -0.45 -3.16
N LYS A 145 -10.50 -1.14 -2.16
CA LYS A 145 -9.75 -1.83 -1.10
C LYS A 145 -8.73 -2.83 -1.65
N PHE A 146 -9.06 -3.56 -2.72
CA PHE A 146 -8.12 -4.49 -3.34
C PHE A 146 -6.88 -3.79 -3.92
N ILE A 147 -6.99 -2.54 -4.37
CA ILE A 147 -5.85 -1.76 -4.86
C ILE A 147 -4.96 -1.36 -3.70
N TYR A 148 -5.57 -0.89 -2.61
CA TYR A 148 -4.83 -0.63 -1.38
C TYR A 148 -4.06 -1.89 -0.93
N ILE A 149 -4.70 -3.06 -0.90
CA ILE A 149 -4.05 -4.33 -0.53
C ILE A 149 -2.97 -4.72 -1.55
N ALA A 150 -3.20 -4.53 -2.85
CA ALA A 150 -2.20 -4.79 -3.89
C ALA A 150 -0.92 -3.97 -3.67
N TYR A 151 -1.04 -2.68 -3.35
CA TYR A 151 0.09 -1.82 -2.99
C TYR A 151 0.79 -2.29 -1.72
N ARG A 152 0.03 -2.63 -0.67
CA ARG A 152 0.60 -3.13 0.59
C ARG A 152 1.41 -4.41 0.41
N GLY A 153 0.97 -5.32 -0.46
CA GLY A 153 1.66 -6.58 -0.70
C GLY A 153 2.81 -6.49 -1.71
N LEU A 154 2.56 -5.85 -2.86
CA LEU A 154 3.51 -5.79 -3.96
C LEU A 154 4.58 -4.71 -3.78
N LEU A 155 4.24 -3.59 -3.14
CA LEU A 155 5.14 -2.43 -3.02
C LEU A 155 5.46 -2.06 -1.56
N LEU A 156 4.87 -2.76 -0.58
CA LEU A 156 5.08 -2.53 0.87
C LEU A 156 4.73 -1.12 1.36
N ARG A 157 3.96 -0.36 0.59
CA ARG A 157 3.56 1.02 0.92
C ARG A 157 2.07 1.24 0.68
N GLU A 158 1.54 2.36 1.17
CA GLU A 158 0.23 2.85 0.75
C GLU A 158 0.29 3.36 -0.71
N PRO A 159 -0.82 3.27 -1.46
CA PRO A 159 -0.90 3.96 -2.73
C PRO A 159 -0.81 5.46 -2.50
N ASP A 160 -0.15 6.16 -3.42
CA ASP A 160 -0.38 7.58 -3.61
C ASP A 160 -1.79 7.79 -4.20
N VAL A 161 -2.39 8.96 -3.98
CA VAL A 161 -3.79 9.21 -4.35
C VAL A 161 -4.05 8.94 -5.84
N ASN A 162 -3.17 9.44 -6.71
CA ASN A 162 -3.33 9.28 -8.16
C ASN A 162 -3.11 7.84 -8.62
N GLY A 163 -2.08 7.17 -8.11
CA GLY A 163 -1.85 5.75 -8.38
C GLY A 163 -3.00 4.88 -7.89
N GLY A 164 -3.52 5.12 -6.68
CA GLY A 164 -4.67 4.44 -6.13
C GLY A 164 -5.92 4.57 -7.02
N LYS A 165 -6.21 5.78 -7.51
CA LYS A 165 -7.32 6.04 -8.43
C LYS A 165 -7.11 5.38 -9.79
N GLY A 166 -5.94 5.57 -10.39
CA GLY A 166 -5.61 5.00 -11.71
C GLY A 166 -5.69 3.48 -11.72
N TRP A 167 -5.14 2.80 -10.72
CA TRP A 167 -5.23 1.35 -10.60
C TRP A 167 -6.64 0.85 -10.24
N THR A 168 -7.45 1.68 -9.58
CA THR A 168 -8.87 1.37 -9.34
C THR A 168 -9.65 1.36 -10.64
N ASN A 169 -9.39 2.31 -11.54
CA ASN A 169 -9.99 2.31 -12.89
C ASN A 169 -9.57 1.06 -13.69
N VAL A 170 -8.29 0.69 -13.65
CA VAL A 170 -7.81 -0.56 -14.27
C VAL A 170 -8.50 -1.79 -13.68
N PHE A 171 -8.76 -1.81 -12.38
CA PHE A 171 -9.47 -2.91 -11.75
C PHE A 171 -10.93 -3.01 -12.21
N TYR A 172 -11.63 -1.89 -12.35
CA TYR A 172 -12.99 -1.91 -12.87
C TYR A 172 -13.05 -2.31 -14.35
N ASP A 173 -12.07 -1.92 -15.16
CA ASP A 173 -11.99 -2.26 -16.60
C ASP A 173 -11.54 -3.72 -16.84
N ARG A 174 -10.48 -4.16 -16.15
CA ARG A 174 -9.73 -5.40 -16.50
C ARG A 174 -9.59 -6.40 -15.38
N GLY A 175 -10.09 -6.07 -14.19
CA GLY A 175 -10.01 -6.93 -13.02
C GLY A 175 -8.64 -6.99 -12.36
N ILE A 176 -8.56 -7.75 -11.26
CA ILE A 176 -7.41 -7.72 -10.35
C ILE A 176 -6.13 -8.36 -10.91
N ARG A 177 -6.23 -9.34 -11.82
CA ARG A 177 -5.04 -9.95 -12.45
C ARG A 177 -4.28 -8.91 -13.28
N ALA A 178 -5.00 -8.04 -14.01
CA ALA A 178 -4.39 -6.95 -14.78
C ALA A 178 -3.67 -5.94 -13.87
N VAL A 179 -4.25 -5.60 -12.72
CA VAL A 179 -3.58 -4.75 -11.72
C VAL A 179 -2.33 -5.43 -11.18
N ALA A 180 -2.41 -6.70 -10.80
CA ALA A 180 -1.25 -7.44 -10.27
C ALA A 180 -0.11 -7.50 -11.29
N ASN A 181 -0.41 -7.80 -12.57
CA ASN A 181 0.57 -7.79 -13.66
C ASN A 181 1.16 -6.39 -13.87
N GLY A 182 0.30 -5.39 -13.95
CA GLY A 182 0.71 -4.01 -14.19
C GLY A 182 1.62 -3.46 -13.09
N ILE A 183 1.26 -3.67 -11.80
CA ILE A 183 2.12 -3.29 -10.68
C ILE A 183 3.39 -4.14 -10.67
N GLY A 184 3.30 -5.44 -10.92
CA GLY A 184 4.45 -6.36 -11.00
C GLY A 184 5.46 -6.00 -12.08
N ASN A 185 5.05 -5.29 -13.14
CA ASN A 185 5.95 -4.77 -14.18
C ASN A 185 6.46 -3.36 -13.93
N SER A 186 5.95 -2.67 -12.91
CA SER A 186 6.33 -1.29 -12.64
C SER A 186 7.83 -1.16 -12.36
N ALA A 187 8.40 0.01 -12.67
CA ALA A 187 9.79 0.31 -12.30
C ALA A 187 10.00 0.20 -10.78
N GLU A 188 8.97 0.48 -9.99
CA GLU A 188 9.02 0.37 -8.55
C GLU A 188 9.15 -1.08 -8.07
N PHE A 189 8.31 -1.98 -8.60
CA PHE A 189 8.42 -3.40 -8.27
C PHE A 189 9.78 -3.96 -8.69
N ARG A 190 10.28 -3.60 -9.88
CA ARG A 190 11.63 -3.97 -10.33
C ARG A 190 12.73 -3.48 -9.38
N ARG A 191 12.62 -2.25 -8.87
CA ARG A 191 13.56 -1.74 -7.85
C ARG A 191 13.50 -2.56 -6.56
N ARG A 192 12.31 -2.98 -6.13
CA ARG A 192 12.17 -3.87 -4.98
C ARG A 192 12.84 -5.22 -5.22
N LEU A 193 12.68 -5.81 -6.42
CA LEU A 193 13.31 -7.08 -6.77
C LEU A 193 14.84 -7.06 -6.61
N ASN A 194 15.50 -5.91 -6.81
CA ASN A 194 16.95 -5.79 -6.58
C ASN A 194 17.37 -6.05 -5.13
N ASN A 195 16.45 -5.87 -4.17
CA ASN A 195 16.69 -6.10 -2.74
C ASN A 195 16.05 -7.40 -2.22
N ILE A 196 15.47 -8.21 -3.11
CA ILE A 196 14.63 -9.35 -2.70
C ILE A 196 15.41 -10.39 -1.91
N GLN A 197 16.71 -10.59 -2.19
CA GLN A 197 17.52 -11.57 -1.48
C GLN A 197 17.58 -11.27 0.03
N THR A 198 17.72 -9.99 0.38
CA THR A 198 17.69 -9.54 1.78
C THR A 198 16.32 -9.77 2.39
N GLU A 199 15.24 -9.45 1.67
CA GLU A 199 13.87 -9.74 2.12
C GLU A 199 13.66 -11.25 2.34
N CYS A 200 14.15 -12.09 1.43
CA CYS A 200 14.08 -13.55 1.53
C CYS A 200 14.77 -14.08 2.78
N ASN A 201 15.99 -13.62 3.04
CA ASN A 201 16.76 -14.06 4.21
C ASN A 201 16.04 -13.66 5.50
N ASN A 202 15.52 -12.43 5.57
CA ASN A 202 14.74 -11.96 6.72
C ASN A 202 13.47 -12.78 6.92
N ALA A 203 12.74 -13.07 5.83
CA ALA A 203 11.53 -13.88 5.86
C ALA A 203 11.80 -15.33 6.29
N ALA A 204 12.90 -15.94 5.83
CA ALA A 204 13.31 -17.28 6.24
C ALA A 204 13.63 -17.34 7.74
N ASN A 205 14.33 -16.32 8.27
CA ASN A 205 14.65 -16.22 9.69
C ASN A 205 13.40 -15.98 10.56
N GLN A 206 12.42 -15.23 10.05
CA GLN A 206 11.18 -14.95 10.77
C GLN A 206 10.19 -16.11 10.72
N CYS A 207 10.14 -16.85 9.61
CA CYS A 207 9.17 -17.90 9.35
C CYS A 207 9.84 -19.27 9.28
N THR A 208 10.25 -19.77 10.44
CA THR A 208 10.77 -21.11 10.63
C THR A 208 9.63 -22.10 10.87
N TYR A 209 9.55 -23.14 10.04
CA TYR A 209 8.68 -24.31 10.25
C TYR A 209 9.41 -25.57 9.79
#